data_AF-A0ABD2IUC2-F1
#
_entry.id   AF-A0ABD2IUC2-F1
#
_cell.length_a   1.000
_cell.length_b   1.000
_cell.length_c   1.000
_cell.angle_alpha   90.00
_cell.angle_beta   90.00
_cell.angle_gamma   90.00
#
_symmetry.space_group_name_H-M   'P 1'
#
loop_
_entity.id
_entity.type
_entity.pdbx_description
1 polymer ?
#
loop_
_entity_poly.entity_id
_entity_poly.type
_entity_poly.pdbx_seq_one_letter_code
_entity_poly.pdbx_strand_id
1 'polypeptide(L)'
;MAQLFSVADLSAGKEAGALRAMNEYNFEQLLPFEYIASSEPTKGLKFEPPTDHFLRLARPKVSGFEVFYSGPTKKWALRTTQWKSIAEDAVLFEYAGELSEDRDEPVEQDDYIFTFDYQKRHFLLDACRRGNLARFVNHSCVPNCFTRLALVEDNNNGGGADTAKDNMPRLFICASRRILAGEEITLDYGDAWWHAKWTTNAGICCQCKWEKCRYKTPI
;
A
#
# COMPACT_ATOMS: atom_id res chain seq x y z
N MET A 1 -32.77 5.70 11.55
CA MET A 1 -32.40 4.58 10.67
C MET A 1 -30.91 4.31 10.89
N ALA A 2 -30.52 3.10 11.28
CA ALA A 2 -29.10 2.78 11.51
C ALA A 2 -28.39 2.73 10.15
N GLN A 3 -27.38 3.58 9.96
CA GLN A 3 -26.71 3.75 8.67
C GLN A 3 -25.47 2.86 8.62
N LEU A 4 -25.39 2.02 7.59
CA LEU A 4 -24.17 1.33 7.16
C LEU A 4 -23.06 2.36 6.91
N PHE A 5 -21.80 2.05 7.25
CA PHE A 5 -20.71 3.02 7.12
C PHE A 5 -20.47 3.37 5.65
N SER A 6 -20.35 4.66 5.36
CA SER A 6 -19.91 5.16 4.06
C SER A 6 -19.18 6.48 4.19
N VAL A 7 -18.13 6.65 3.40
CA VAL A 7 -17.38 7.89 3.24
C VAL A 7 -17.29 8.17 1.74
N ALA A 8 -17.74 9.36 1.34
CA ALA A 8 -17.76 9.76 -0.06
C ALA A 8 -16.35 9.96 -0.64
N ASP A 9 -15.43 10.50 0.16
CA ASP A 9 -14.02 10.65 -0.20
C ASP A 9 -13.11 10.54 1.02
N LEU A 10 -12.51 9.37 1.20
CA LEU A 10 -11.55 9.07 2.27
C LEU A 10 -10.24 9.85 2.09
N SER A 11 -9.92 10.30 0.87
CA SER A 11 -8.72 11.11 0.62
C SER A 11 -8.90 12.58 1.01
N ALA A 12 -10.13 13.01 1.31
CA ALA A 12 -10.48 14.40 1.61
C ALA A 12 -9.93 15.41 0.58
N GLY A 13 -10.03 15.07 -0.71
CA GLY A 13 -9.56 15.90 -1.83
C GLY A 13 -8.04 15.94 -2.03
N LYS A 14 -7.26 15.15 -1.29
CA LYS A 14 -5.80 15.09 -1.46
C LYS A 14 -5.39 14.40 -2.77
N GLU A 15 -6.26 13.54 -3.31
CA GLU A 15 -6.02 12.77 -4.54
C GLU A 15 -6.77 13.32 -5.76
N ALA A 16 -6.39 12.82 -6.94
CA ALA A 16 -7.12 13.11 -8.17
C ALA A 16 -8.41 12.25 -8.27
N GLY A 17 -9.49 12.77 -7.71
CA GLY A 17 -10.79 12.10 -7.65
C GLY A 17 -11.09 11.54 -6.24
N ALA A 18 -12.34 11.14 -6.03
CA ALA A 18 -12.79 10.67 -4.72
C ALA A 18 -12.46 9.19 -4.50
N LEU A 19 -11.90 8.86 -3.33
CA LEU A 19 -11.74 7.49 -2.87
C LEU A 19 -12.91 7.12 -1.96
N ARG A 20 -13.91 6.41 -2.49
CA ARG A 20 -15.05 5.97 -1.69
C ARG A 20 -14.63 4.86 -0.72
N ALA A 21 -15.20 4.88 0.48
CA ALA A 21 -15.09 3.79 1.44
C ALA A 21 -16.48 3.37 1.93
N MET A 22 -16.76 2.07 2.00
CA MET A 22 -18.08 1.57 2.36
C MET A 22 -18.05 0.24 3.12
N ASN A 23 -18.98 0.08 4.05
CA ASN A 23 -19.25 -1.19 4.73
C ASN A 23 -20.75 -1.49 4.64
N GLU A 24 -21.10 -2.40 3.75
CA GLU A 24 -22.47 -2.91 3.61
C GLU A 24 -22.69 -4.21 4.40
N TYR A 25 -21.66 -4.70 5.09
CA TYR A 25 -21.67 -6.00 5.76
C TYR A 25 -22.14 -5.89 7.22
N ASN A 26 -21.63 -4.91 7.96
CA ASN A 26 -21.97 -4.69 9.37
C ASN A 26 -21.81 -3.21 9.78
N PHE A 27 -21.86 -2.94 11.09
CA PHE A 27 -21.75 -1.59 11.65
C PHE A 27 -20.30 -1.19 11.99
N GLU A 28 -19.30 -2.00 11.62
CA GLU A 28 -17.89 -1.69 11.90
C GLU A 28 -17.47 -0.41 11.16
N GLN A 29 -16.89 0.51 11.92
CA GLN A 29 -16.40 1.78 11.42
C GLN A 29 -14.93 1.62 10.98
N LEU A 30 -14.51 2.44 10.01
CA LEU A 30 -13.10 2.55 9.70
C LEU A 30 -12.40 3.33 10.82
N LEU A 31 -11.35 2.74 11.40
CA LEU A 31 -10.55 3.44 12.40
C LEU A 31 -9.91 4.71 11.79
N PRO A 32 -9.91 5.85 12.51
CA PRO A 32 -9.31 7.07 12.01
C PRO A 32 -7.81 6.90 11.72
N PHE A 33 -7.37 7.46 10.60
CA PHE A 33 -5.96 7.65 10.23
C PHE A 33 -5.85 8.94 9.40
N GLU A 34 -4.65 9.49 9.26
CA GLU A 34 -4.41 10.63 8.40
C GLU A 34 -4.13 10.16 6.96
N TYR A 35 -4.96 10.60 6.01
CA TYR A 35 -4.67 10.33 4.60
C TYR A 35 -3.50 11.20 4.12
N ILE A 36 -2.45 10.63 3.55
CA ILE A 36 -1.38 11.34 2.83
C ILE A 36 -1.32 10.81 1.39
N ALA A 37 -1.07 11.65 0.40
CA ALA A 37 -1.07 11.21 -1.02
C ALA A 37 0.26 10.56 -1.45
N SER A 38 1.33 10.78 -0.67
CA SER A 38 2.68 10.30 -0.97
C SER A 38 3.45 10.19 0.34
N SER A 39 4.45 9.32 0.39
CA SER A 39 5.25 9.10 1.59
C SER A 39 5.99 10.36 2.05
N GLU A 40 6.21 10.47 3.35
CA GLU A 40 6.94 11.57 3.97
C GLU A 40 8.08 11.02 4.85
N PRO A 41 9.29 11.60 4.80
CA PRO A 41 10.36 11.17 5.68
C PRO A 41 10.10 11.62 7.12
N THR A 42 10.44 10.76 8.08
CA THR A 42 10.42 11.08 9.51
C THR A 42 11.48 12.14 9.87
N LYS A 43 11.30 12.79 11.03
CA LYS A 43 12.18 13.88 11.46
C LYS A 43 13.63 13.43 11.54
N GLY A 44 14.50 14.10 10.79
CA GLY A 44 15.95 13.84 10.77
C GLY A 44 16.42 13.11 9.53
N LEU A 45 15.51 12.42 8.82
CA LEU A 45 15.79 11.83 7.52
C LEU A 45 15.66 12.91 6.44
N LYS A 46 16.74 13.16 5.69
CA LYS A 46 16.78 14.17 4.63
C LYS A 46 17.14 13.50 3.32
N PHE A 47 16.46 13.92 2.27
CA PHE A 47 16.73 13.52 0.90
C PHE A 47 16.90 14.78 0.05
N GLU A 48 17.59 14.66 -1.07
CA GLU A 48 17.64 15.74 -2.03
C GLU A 48 16.22 16.05 -2.53
N PRO A 49 15.85 17.34 -2.63
CA PRO A 49 14.59 17.70 -3.22
C PRO A 49 14.59 17.22 -4.68
N PRO A 50 13.44 16.77 -5.18
CA PRO A 50 13.36 16.36 -6.56
C PRO A 50 13.72 17.48 -7.52
N THR A 51 14.43 17.15 -8.59
CA THR A 51 14.94 18.15 -9.55
C THR A 51 13.89 18.58 -10.56
N ASP A 52 12.83 17.79 -10.73
CA ASP A 52 11.71 18.11 -11.60
C ASP A 52 10.38 18.25 -10.82
N HIS A 53 9.64 19.33 -11.09
CA HIS A 53 8.26 19.52 -10.65
C HIS A 53 7.31 18.41 -11.18
N PHE A 54 7.74 17.61 -12.15
CA PHE A 54 7.03 16.44 -12.69
C PHE A 54 6.93 15.24 -11.73
N LEU A 55 7.46 15.33 -10.50
CA LEU A 55 7.22 14.39 -9.40
C LEU A 55 5.78 14.25 -8.91
N ARG A 56 4.84 14.93 -9.58
CA ARG A 56 3.53 14.33 -9.78
C ARG A 56 3.67 13.14 -10.74
N LEU A 57 4.39 12.08 -10.34
CA LEU A 57 4.09 10.74 -10.84
C LEU A 57 2.58 10.64 -10.71
N ALA A 58 1.90 10.63 -11.85
CA ALA A 58 0.52 11.08 -12.01
C ALA A 58 -0.30 10.68 -10.78
N ARG A 59 -0.77 11.67 -9.99
CA ARG A 59 -1.60 11.42 -8.81
C ARG A 59 -2.56 10.30 -9.18
N PRO A 60 -2.46 9.12 -8.53
CA PRO A 60 -3.23 7.98 -8.97
C PRO A 60 -4.67 8.43 -9.06
N LYS A 61 -5.31 8.16 -10.19
CA LYS A 61 -6.73 8.50 -10.33
C LYS A 61 -7.50 7.54 -9.43
N VAL A 62 -7.57 7.86 -8.14
CA VAL A 62 -8.10 6.96 -7.10
C VAL A 62 -9.58 6.68 -7.30
N SER A 63 -10.28 7.47 -8.13
CA SER A 63 -11.67 7.21 -8.53
C SER A 63 -11.87 5.86 -9.25
N GLY A 64 -10.80 5.20 -9.70
CA GLY A 64 -10.83 3.84 -10.24
C GLY A 64 -10.72 2.73 -9.17
N PHE A 65 -10.75 3.09 -7.90
CA PHE A 65 -10.67 2.18 -6.76
C PHE A 65 -11.71 2.51 -5.70
N GLU A 66 -11.98 1.55 -4.83
CA GLU A 66 -12.90 1.69 -3.71
C GLU A 66 -12.45 0.84 -2.54
N VAL A 67 -12.49 1.43 -1.35
CA VAL A 67 -12.29 0.73 -0.08
C VAL A 67 -13.61 0.09 0.33
N PHE A 68 -13.61 -1.20 0.59
CA PHE A 68 -14.81 -1.92 0.98
C PHE A 68 -14.54 -2.86 2.16
N TYR A 69 -15.53 -3.07 3.01
CA TYR A 69 -15.44 -4.09 4.05
C TYR A 69 -15.66 -5.48 3.44
N SER A 70 -14.59 -6.27 3.37
CA SER A 70 -14.60 -7.59 2.71
C SER A 70 -15.18 -8.71 3.58
N GLY A 71 -15.23 -8.52 4.89
CA GLY A 71 -15.79 -9.48 5.84
C GLY A 71 -15.07 -9.47 7.20
N PRO A 72 -15.55 -10.25 8.17
CA PRO A 72 -15.08 -10.20 9.55
C PRO A 72 -13.62 -10.67 9.72
N THR A 73 -13.09 -11.43 8.76
CA THR A 73 -11.75 -11.99 8.83
C THR A 73 -10.69 -11.09 8.22
N LYS A 74 -10.87 -10.65 6.97
CA LYS A 74 -9.95 -9.76 6.25
C LYS A 74 -10.21 -8.27 6.49
N LYS A 75 -11.36 -7.92 7.06
CA LYS A 75 -11.77 -6.53 7.34
C LYS A 75 -11.79 -5.68 6.07
N TRP A 76 -11.23 -4.48 6.12
CA TRP A 76 -11.19 -3.53 5.01
C TRP A 76 -10.25 -4.02 3.90
N ALA A 77 -10.68 -3.81 2.66
CA ALA A 77 -9.98 -4.24 1.45
C ALA A 77 -10.09 -3.16 0.37
N LEU A 78 -9.25 -3.26 -0.66
CA LEU A 78 -9.30 -2.39 -1.83
C LEU A 78 -9.73 -3.20 -3.06
N ARG A 79 -10.66 -2.68 -3.85
CA ARG A 79 -11.02 -3.24 -5.17
C ARG A 79 -10.93 -2.20 -6.26
N THR A 80 -10.76 -2.63 -7.51
CA THR A 80 -10.92 -1.72 -8.65
C THR A 80 -12.39 -1.54 -9.03
N THR A 81 -12.79 -0.31 -9.33
CA THR A 81 -14.11 0.06 -9.86
C THR A 81 -14.06 0.35 -11.37
N GLN A 82 -12.90 0.17 -12.00
CA GLN A 82 -12.73 0.39 -13.43
C GLN A 82 -13.46 -0.68 -14.24
N TRP A 83 -14.19 -0.24 -15.27
CA TRP A 83 -14.91 -1.12 -16.20
C TRP A 83 -13.96 -1.84 -17.17
N LYS A 84 -12.85 -1.17 -17.53
CA LYS A 84 -11.77 -1.77 -18.32
C LYS A 84 -10.82 -2.50 -17.38
N SER A 85 -10.29 -3.63 -17.83
CA SER A 85 -9.25 -4.34 -17.10
C SER A 85 -7.99 -3.49 -16.98
N ILE A 86 -7.32 -3.56 -15.84
CA ILE A 86 -5.98 -3.03 -15.64
C ILE A 86 -5.00 -4.00 -16.31
N ALA A 87 -4.10 -3.49 -17.14
CA ALA A 87 -3.08 -4.28 -17.81
C ALA A 87 -2.04 -4.81 -16.82
N GLU A 88 -1.41 -5.94 -17.16
CA GLU A 88 -0.19 -6.40 -16.50
C GLU A 88 0.91 -5.33 -16.58
N ASP A 89 1.77 -5.28 -15.57
CA ASP A 89 2.84 -4.29 -15.37
C ASP A 89 2.39 -2.82 -15.22
N ALA A 90 1.08 -2.55 -15.23
CA ALA A 90 0.57 -1.21 -14.94
C ALA A 90 0.97 -0.79 -13.52
N VAL A 91 1.51 0.42 -13.37
CA VAL A 91 1.72 1.06 -12.06
C VAL A 91 0.36 1.56 -11.56
N LEU A 92 -0.07 1.10 -10.38
CA LEU A 92 -1.37 1.46 -9.82
C LEU A 92 -1.26 2.70 -8.93
N PHE A 93 -0.48 2.64 -7.86
CA PHE A 93 -0.31 3.70 -6.87
C PHE A 93 0.92 3.46 -6.00
N GLU A 94 1.41 4.53 -5.35
CA GLU A 94 2.42 4.43 -4.28
C GLU A 94 1.83 3.72 -3.06
N TYR A 95 2.62 2.95 -2.31
CA TYR A 95 2.31 2.64 -0.92
C TYR A 95 2.83 3.79 -0.07
N ALA A 96 1.95 4.71 0.35
CA ALA A 96 2.38 5.90 1.08
C ALA A 96 2.34 5.70 2.59
N GLY A 97 3.38 6.15 3.27
CA GLY A 97 3.51 6.11 4.72
C GLY A 97 4.58 7.06 5.26
N GLU A 98 4.88 6.94 6.54
CA GLU A 98 6.02 7.58 7.19
C GLU A 98 7.28 6.74 6.94
N LEU A 99 8.28 7.34 6.28
CA LEU A 99 9.54 6.66 5.95
C LEU A 99 10.59 6.95 7.04
N SER A 100 11.17 5.90 7.62
CA SER A 100 12.30 5.97 8.54
C SER A 100 13.40 5.00 8.12
N GLU A 101 14.62 5.24 8.58
CA GLU A 101 15.59 4.15 8.64
C GLU A 101 15.10 3.14 9.66
N ASP A 102 15.13 1.87 9.29
CA ASP A 102 14.79 0.81 10.22
C ASP A 102 15.96 0.61 11.19
N ARG A 103 15.65 0.68 12.48
CA ARG A 103 16.62 0.56 13.58
C ARG A 103 16.33 -0.68 14.43
N ASP A 104 15.56 -1.63 13.91
CA ASP A 104 15.09 -2.83 14.62
C ASP A 104 14.33 -2.48 15.91
N GLU A 105 13.70 -1.30 15.94
CA GLU A 105 12.89 -0.86 17.08
C GLU A 105 11.51 -1.51 17.01
N PRO A 106 10.96 -2.02 18.13
CA PRO A 106 9.61 -2.60 18.13
C PRO A 106 8.57 -1.57 17.72
N VAL A 107 7.72 -1.90 16.75
CA VAL A 107 6.58 -1.07 16.35
C VAL A 107 5.32 -1.58 17.07
N GLU A 108 4.58 -0.68 17.71
CA GLU A 108 3.39 -1.04 18.49
C GLU A 108 2.29 -1.69 17.64
N GLN A 109 2.13 -1.25 16.39
CA GLN A 109 1.19 -1.81 15.42
C GLN A 109 1.87 -2.06 14.07
N ASP A 110 2.12 -3.34 13.78
CA ASP A 110 2.90 -3.82 12.64
C ASP A 110 2.03 -4.32 11.47
N ASP A 111 0.74 -3.94 11.43
CA ASP A 111 -0.18 -4.36 10.35
C ASP A 111 0.09 -3.67 9.02
N TYR A 112 0.71 -2.48 9.03
CA TYR A 112 0.78 -1.57 7.88
C TYR A 112 2.22 -1.21 7.48
N ILE A 113 3.17 -2.10 7.78
CA ILE A 113 4.60 -1.87 7.58
C ILE A 113 5.10 -2.54 6.30
N PHE A 114 5.92 -1.82 5.54
CA PHE A 114 6.84 -2.38 4.55
C PHE A 114 8.28 -2.08 4.95
N THR A 115 9.16 -3.08 4.87
CA THR A 115 10.61 -2.89 4.99
C THR A 115 11.30 -3.19 3.67
N PHE A 116 12.38 -2.46 3.38
CA PHE A 116 13.17 -2.66 2.17
C PHE A 116 14.59 -2.09 2.27
N ASP A 117 15.50 -2.65 1.51
CA ASP A 117 16.87 -2.14 1.38
C ASP A 117 16.97 -1.16 0.21
N TYR A 118 17.65 -0.04 0.44
CA TYR A 118 17.96 0.94 -0.60
C TYR A 118 19.28 1.64 -0.33
N GLN A 119 20.18 1.68 -1.32
CA GLN A 119 21.52 2.29 -1.21
C GLN A 119 22.28 1.90 0.08
N LYS A 120 22.29 0.60 0.43
CA LYS A 120 22.94 0.04 1.64
C LYS A 120 22.35 0.52 2.98
N ARG A 121 21.15 1.09 2.97
CA ARG A 121 20.37 1.45 4.16
C ARG A 121 19.13 0.57 4.22
N HIS A 122 18.71 0.20 5.42
CA HIS A 122 17.45 -0.49 5.66
C HIS A 122 16.37 0.53 6.01
N PHE A 123 15.23 0.48 5.34
CA PHE A 123 14.13 1.42 5.54
C PHE A 123 12.86 0.71 5.99
N LEU A 124 12.11 1.41 6.81
CA LEU A 124 10.77 1.06 7.27
C LEU A 124 9.79 2.12 6.80
N LEU A 125 8.69 1.68 6.20
CA LEU A 125 7.60 2.51 5.71
C LEU A 125 6.30 2.14 6.44
N ASP A 126 5.84 3.02 7.32
CA ASP A 126 4.69 2.79 8.19
C ASP A 126 3.46 3.58 7.73
N ALA A 127 2.38 2.87 7.37
CA ALA A 127 1.10 3.46 6.98
C ALA A 127 -0.01 3.37 8.06
N CYS A 128 0.37 3.05 9.30
CA CYS A 128 -0.55 2.87 10.42
C CYS A 128 -1.30 4.15 10.76
N ARG A 129 -0.56 5.22 11.07
CA ARG A 129 -1.10 6.53 11.47
C ARG A 129 -1.33 7.47 10.30
N ARG A 130 -0.42 7.45 9.32
CA ARG A 130 -0.46 8.32 8.15
C ARG A 130 -0.21 7.46 6.91
N GLY A 131 -1.17 7.35 5.99
CA GLY A 131 -1.03 6.52 4.80
C GLY A 131 -2.03 6.83 3.70
N ASN A 132 -1.97 6.13 2.58
CA ASN A 132 -2.92 6.30 1.46
C ASN A 132 -3.82 5.06 1.27
N LEU A 133 -4.45 4.93 0.10
CA LEU A 133 -5.30 3.78 -0.24
C LEU A 133 -4.59 2.42 -0.17
N ALA A 134 -3.26 2.39 -0.32
CA ALA A 134 -2.49 1.16 -0.39
C ALA A 134 -2.51 0.35 0.92
N ARG A 135 -2.72 1.00 2.06
CA ARG A 135 -2.86 0.35 3.37
C ARG A 135 -4.05 -0.63 3.44
N PHE A 136 -4.96 -0.58 2.46
CA PHE A 136 -6.11 -1.47 2.34
C PHE A 136 -5.90 -2.65 1.38
N VAL A 137 -4.70 -2.78 0.80
CA VAL A 137 -4.35 -3.89 -0.08
C VAL A 137 -4.06 -5.12 0.77
N ASN A 138 -4.95 -6.10 0.72
CA ASN A 138 -4.84 -7.30 1.54
C ASN A 138 -3.84 -8.32 0.97
N HIS A 139 -3.48 -9.29 1.82
CA HIS A 139 -2.70 -10.43 1.42
C HIS A 139 -3.47 -11.42 0.51
N SER A 140 -2.76 -11.98 -0.49
CA SER A 140 -3.12 -13.22 -1.18
C SER A 140 -1.86 -14.04 -1.49
N CYS A 141 -1.92 -15.37 -1.32
CA CYS A 141 -0.84 -16.27 -1.75
C CYS A 141 -0.78 -16.44 -3.28
N VAL A 142 -1.82 -15.99 -3.99
CA VAL A 142 -1.83 -15.87 -5.46
C VAL A 142 -2.24 -14.42 -5.75
N PRO A 143 -1.31 -13.47 -5.54
CA PRO A 143 -1.63 -12.04 -5.65
C PRO A 143 -1.80 -11.62 -7.11
N ASN A 144 -2.47 -10.50 -7.31
CA ASN A 144 -2.59 -9.85 -8.61
C ASN A 144 -1.74 -8.58 -8.74
N CYS A 145 -0.97 -8.25 -7.70
CA CYS A 145 0.00 -7.17 -7.69
C CYS A 145 1.35 -7.61 -7.11
N PHE A 146 2.37 -6.79 -7.35
CA PHE A 146 3.69 -6.84 -6.72
C PHE A 146 4.16 -5.43 -6.36
N THR A 147 5.21 -5.31 -5.55
CA THR A 147 5.81 -4.04 -5.20
C THR A 147 7.08 -3.77 -6.02
N ARG A 148 7.30 -2.50 -6.40
CA ARG A 148 8.50 -2.05 -7.11
C ARG A 148 9.02 -0.80 -6.43
N LEU A 149 10.28 -0.83 -5.98
CA LEU A 149 11.00 0.38 -5.62
C LEU A 149 11.29 1.17 -6.90
N ALA A 150 10.86 2.42 -6.94
CA ALA A 150 11.22 3.34 -8.00
C ALA A 150 11.91 4.56 -7.39
N LEU A 151 12.88 5.06 -8.14
CA LEU A 151 13.34 6.41 -7.99
C LEU A 151 12.35 7.30 -8.73
N VAL A 152 12.04 8.45 -8.16
CA VAL A 152 11.48 9.49 -9.00
C VAL A 152 12.63 10.16 -9.71
N GLU A 153 13.12 9.46 -10.73
CA GLU A 153 14.23 9.89 -11.57
C GLU A 153 13.75 10.89 -12.63
N ASP A 154 14.61 11.89 -12.82
CA ASP A 154 14.49 12.98 -13.77
C ASP A 154 14.80 12.44 -15.17
N ASN A 155 13.78 11.98 -15.92
CA ASN A 155 13.94 11.40 -17.26
C ASN A 155 14.52 12.39 -18.31
N ASN A 156 14.83 13.62 -17.93
CA ASN A 156 15.28 14.67 -18.84
C ASN A 156 16.82 14.82 -18.92
N ASN A 157 17.59 14.17 -18.06
CA ASN A 157 19.05 14.25 -18.11
C ASN A 157 19.64 12.85 -18.18
N GLY A 158 20.19 12.46 -19.34
CA GLY A 158 21.00 11.26 -19.54
C GLY A 158 22.32 11.29 -18.76
N GLY A 159 22.25 11.46 -17.44
CA GLY A 159 23.36 11.43 -16.51
C GLY A 159 23.70 9.98 -16.18
N GLY A 160 24.96 9.60 -16.45
CA GLY A 160 25.49 8.29 -16.13
C GLY A 160 25.46 7.96 -14.64
N ALA A 161 25.71 6.69 -14.34
CA ALA A 161 25.64 6.03 -13.04
C ALA A 161 26.55 6.60 -11.91
N ASP A 162 27.20 7.75 -12.09
CA ASP A 162 28.27 8.29 -11.22
C ASP A 162 27.87 9.50 -10.36
N THR A 163 26.61 9.92 -10.38
CA THR A 163 26.07 10.89 -9.39
C THR A 163 24.79 10.34 -8.77
N ALA A 164 24.93 9.35 -7.88
CA ALA A 164 23.82 8.86 -7.07
C ALA A 164 23.37 9.98 -6.13
N LYS A 165 22.38 10.77 -6.56
CA LYS A 165 21.65 11.69 -5.67
C LYS A 165 20.99 10.87 -4.56
N ASP A 166 20.98 11.40 -3.34
CA ASP A 166 20.25 10.79 -2.20
C ASP A 166 18.74 11.08 -2.35
N ASN A 167 18.15 10.45 -3.37
CA ASN A 167 16.73 10.53 -3.66
C ASN A 167 15.96 9.64 -2.69
N MET A 168 14.83 10.15 -2.20
CA MET A 168 13.92 9.39 -1.36
C MET A 168 13.36 8.18 -2.13
N PRO A 169 13.53 6.93 -1.64
CA PRO A 169 12.94 5.77 -2.29
C PRO A 169 11.41 5.80 -2.20
N ARG A 170 10.74 5.36 -3.27
CA ARG A 170 9.28 5.27 -3.34
C ARG A 170 8.87 3.84 -3.67
N LEU A 171 7.94 3.29 -2.89
CA LEU A 171 7.40 1.94 -3.11
C LEU A 171 6.11 2.05 -3.92
N PHE A 172 6.05 1.43 -5.10
CA PHE A 172 4.87 1.39 -5.95
C PHE A 172 4.26 0.00 -6.00
N ILE A 173 2.93 -0.06 -6.06
CA ILE A 173 2.18 -1.28 -6.33
C ILE A 173 1.90 -1.34 -7.82
N CYS A 174 2.29 -2.46 -8.44
CA CYS A 174 2.16 -2.71 -9.87
C CYS A 174 1.35 -4.01 -10.09
N ALA A 175 0.58 -4.09 -11.18
CA ALA A 175 -0.18 -5.28 -11.52
C ALA A 175 0.76 -6.42 -11.96
N SER A 176 0.66 -7.59 -11.34
CA SER A 176 1.44 -8.79 -11.73
C SER A 176 0.79 -9.60 -12.85
N ARG A 177 -0.46 -9.28 -13.17
CA ARG A 177 -1.26 -9.84 -14.26
C ARG A 177 -2.36 -8.86 -14.62
N ARG A 178 -3.09 -9.13 -15.69
CA ARG A 178 -4.35 -8.44 -15.97
C ARG A 178 -5.31 -8.54 -14.78
N ILE A 179 -5.85 -7.41 -14.32
CA ILE A 179 -6.85 -7.32 -13.23
C ILE A 179 -8.21 -6.93 -13.83
N LEU A 180 -9.24 -7.74 -13.59
CA LEU A 180 -10.58 -7.50 -14.10
C LEU A 180 -11.37 -6.52 -13.21
N ALA A 181 -12.45 -5.98 -13.77
CA ALA A 181 -13.37 -5.09 -13.06
C ALA A 181 -13.90 -5.75 -11.78
N GLY A 182 -13.89 -5.00 -10.67
CA GLY A 182 -14.38 -5.47 -9.38
C GLY A 182 -13.45 -6.40 -8.60
N GLU A 183 -12.31 -6.81 -9.17
CA GLU A 183 -11.33 -7.62 -8.44
C GLU A 183 -10.74 -6.85 -7.25
N GLU A 184 -10.54 -7.58 -6.15
CA GLU A 184 -9.76 -7.11 -5.00
C GLU A 184 -8.29 -6.98 -5.39
N ILE A 185 -7.66 -5.88 -5.00
CA ILE A 185 -6.23 -5.65 -5.18
C ILE A 185 -5.50 -6.35 -4.02
N THR A 186 -4.55 -7.23 -4.34
CA THR A 186 -3.87 -8.07 -3.35
C THR A 186 -2.37 -8.18 -3.60
N LEU A 187 -1.61 -8.30 -2.52
CA LEU A 187 -0.16 -8.51 -2.53
C LEU A 187 0.21 -9.80 -1.80
N ASP A 188 1.40 -10.32 -2.08
CA ASP A 188 2.03 -11.25 -1.15
C ASP A 188 2.70 -10.44 -0.04
N TYR A 189 2.44 -10.79 1.22
CA TYR A 189 3.03 -10.07 2.37
C TYR A 189 4.41 -10.64 2.72
N GLY A 190 4.76 -11.81 2.18
CA GLY A 190 6.03 -12.46 2.43
C GLY A 190 6.10 -13.18 3.77
N ASP A 191 7.07 -14.09 3.88
CA ASP A 191 7.20 -14.97 5.04
C ASP A 191 7.56 -14.22 6.31
N ALA A 192 8.33 -13.13 6.22
CA ALA A 192 8.72 -12.32 7.38
C ALA A 192 7.49 -11.76 8.13
N TRP A 193 6.52 -11.22 7.40
CA TRP A 193 5.27 -10.71 7.99
C TRP A 193 4.48 -11.83 8.67
N TRP A 194 4.30 -12.98 7.99
CA TRP A 194 3.53 -14.10 8.54
C TRP A 194 4.17 -14.70 9.80
N HIS A 195 5.50 -14.86 9.81
CA HIS A 195 6.21 -15.34 10.99
C HIS A 195 6.10 -14.36 12.17
N ALA A 196 6.25 -13.05 11.92
CA ALA A 196 6.08 -12.03 12.96
C ALA A 196 4.67 -12.09 13.57
N LYS A 197 3.64 -12.20 12.71
CA LYS A 197 2.23 -12.24 13.15
C LYS A 197 1.86 -13.52 13.88
N TRP A 198 2.43 -14.66 13.52
CA TRP A 198 2.22 -15.90 14.29
C TRP A 198 2.86 -15.85 15.67
N THR A 199 3.98 -15.12 15.80
CA THR A 199 4.64 -14.92 17.10
C THR A 199 3.76 -14.09 18.05
N THR A 200 3.05 -13.08 17.54
CA THR A 200 2.21 -12.18 18.35
C THR A 200 0.74 -12.63 18.43
N ASN A 201 0.27 -13.41 17.45
CA ASN A 201 -1.09 -13.93 17.37
C ASN A 201 -1.09 -15.31 16.70
N ALA A 202 -0.85 -16.36 17.48
CA ALA A 202 -0.81 -17.74 17.00
C ALA A 202 -2.13 -18.22 16.35
N GLY A 203 -3.23 -17.47 16.45
CA GLY A 203 -4.51 -17.82 15.80
C GLY A 203 -4.67 -17.27 14.38
N ILE A 204 -3.81 -16.34 13.93
CA ILE A 204 -3.99 -15.70 12.61
C ILE A 204 -3.69 -16.69 11.48
N CYS A 205 -4.60 -16.81 10.52
CA CYS A 205 -4.45 -17.69 9.36
C CYS A 205 -4.86 -16.95 8.10
N CYS A 206 -4.18 -17.21 6.98
CA CYS A 206 -4.50 -16.58 5.71
C CYS A 206 -5.89 -16.99 5.19
N GLN A 207 -6.66 -15.99 4.79
CA GLN A 207 -8.04 -16.13 4.30
C GLN A 207 -8.15 -15.80 2.80
N CYS A 208 -7.08 -15.99 2.03
CA CYS A 208 -7.08 -15.73 0.59
C CYS A 208 -7.89 -16.75 -0.22
N LYS A 209 -8.27 -17.87 0.40
CA LYS A 209 -9.10 -18.97 -0.16
C LYS A 209 -8.49 -19.73 -1.34
N TRP A 210 -7.27 -19.40 -1.77
CA TRP A 210 -6.58 -20.16 -2.80
C TRP A 210 -6.19 -21.56 -2.30
N GLU A 211 -6.34 -22.55 -3.17
CA GLU A 211 -5.96 -23.94 -2.88
C GLU A 211 -4.49 -24.05 -2.48
N LYS A 212 -3.62 -23.31 -3.18
CA LYS A 212 -2.17 -23.21 -2.93
C LYS A 212 -1.81 -22.18 -1.83
N CYS A 213 -2.73 -21.85 -0.92
CA CYS A 213 -2.44 -20.95 0.20
C CYS A 213 -1.30 -21.50 1.07
N ARG A 214 -0.27 -20.66 1.30
CA ARG A 214 0.96 -20.99 2.03
C ARG A 214 0.81 -20.87 3.55
N TYR A 215 -0.16 -20.09 4.02
CA TYR A 215 -0.28 -19.69 5.42
C TYR A 215 -1.63 -20.11 6.04
N LYS A 216 -2.12 -21.32 5.72
CA LYS A 216 -3.39 -21.86 6.22
C LYS A 216 -3.36 -22.18 7.72
N THR A 217 -2.18 -22.49 8.23
CA THR A 217 -1.91 -22.81 9.63
C THR A 217 -0.58 -22.16 10.02
N PRO A 218 -0.44 -21.69 11.27
CA PRO A 218 0.85 -21.31 11.82
C PRO A 218 1.88 -22.44 11.68
N ILE A 219 3.15 -22.06 11.47
CA ILE A 219 4.30 -22.98 11.49
C ILE A 219 4.75 -23.20 12.93
#